data_AF-A0A7G1ILN3-F1
#
_entry.id   AF-A0A7G1ILN3-F1
#
_cell.length_a   1.000
_cell.length_b   1.000
_cell.length_c   1.000
_cell.angle_alpha   90.00
_cell.angle_beta   90.00
_cell.angle_gamma   90.00
#
_symmetry.space_group_name_H-M   'P 1'
#
loop_
_entity.id
_entity.type
_entity.pdbx_description
1 polymer ?
#
loop_
_entity_poly.entity_id
_entity_poly.type
_entity_poly.pdbx_seq_one_letter_code
_entity_poly.pdbx_strand_id
1 'polypeptide(L)'
;MNRRAVVTGGAGFLGSHLVDALVLDSWQVVVVDDLSTGSPLNLTKHLGQTYFEMMVTNVCSDWTVAGPVDLILNFACAASPRST
;
A
#
# COMPACT_ATOMS: atom_id res chain seq x y z
N MET A 1 12.54 17.54 -0.10
CA MET A 1 11.86 16.94 1.07
C MET A 1 11.46 15.53 0.66
N ASN A 2 11.79 14.50 1.44
CA ASN A 2 11.31 13.14 1.14
C ASN A 2 9.84 13.06 1.56
N ARG A 3 8.94 13.07 0.58
CA ARG A 3 7.50 12.93 0.80
C ARG A 3 7.17 11.46 1.07
N ARG A 4 6.29 11.20 2.03
CA ARG A 4 5.90 9.83 2.40
C ARG A 4 4.41 9.59 2.32
N ALA A 5 4.04 8.54 1.59
CA ALA A 5 2.67 8.11 1.38
C ALA A 5 2.40 6.75 2.05
N VAL A 6 1.22 6.61 2.65
CA VAL A 6 0.66 5.33 3.09
C VAL A 6 -0.45 4.93 2.13
N VAL A 7 -0.34 3.74 1.55
CA VAL A 7 -1.33 3.19 0.61
C VAL A 7 -1.90 1.92 1.21
N THR A 8 -3.17 1.95 1.61
CA THR A 8 -3.87 0.72 2.02
C THR A 8 -4.42 0.01 0.78
N GLY A 9 -4.45 -1.32 0.76
CA GLY A 9 -4.87 -2.07 -0.43
C GLY A 9 -3.87 -1.97 -1.58
N GLY A 10 -2.61 -1.62 -1.28
CA GLY A 10 -1.54 -1.39 -2.26
C GLY A 10 -1.11 -2.64 -3.03
N ALA A 11 -1.43 -3.85 -2.56
CA ALA A 11 -1.17 -5.08 -3.30
C ALA A 11 -2.31 -5.46 -4.26
N GLY A 12 -3.41 -4.69 -4.28
CA GLY A 12 -4.51 -4.83 -5.23
C GLY A 12 -4.20 -4.29 -6.64
N PHE A 13 -5.17 -4.42 -7.55
CA PHE A 13 -5.02 -3.98 -8.95
C PHE A 13 -4.72 -2.48 -9.07
N LEU A 14 -5.63 -1.61 -8.61
CA LEU A 14 -5.41 -0.16 -8.65
C LEU A 14 -4.32 0.29 -7.67
N GLY A 15 -4.28 -0.32 -6.48
CA GLY A 15 -3.33 0.03 -5.44
C GLY A 15 -1.87 -0.12 -5.89
N SER A 16 -1.54 -1.21 -6.58
CA SER A 16 -0.16 -1.45 -7.04
C SER A 16 0.28 -0.47 -8.13
N HIS A 17 -0.62 -0.08 -9.03
CA HIS A 17 -0.33 0.96 -10.03
C HIS A 17 -0.15 2.33 -9.38
N LEU A 18 -0.88 2.62 -8.30
CA LEU A 18 -0.70 3.85 -7.52
C LEU A 18 0.65 3.86 -6.80
N VAL A 19 1.06 2.73 -6.22
CA VAL A 19 2.40 2.56 -5.64
C VAL A 19 3.47 2.84 -6.70
N ASP A 20 3.32 2.31 -7.91
CA ASP A 20 4.25 2.57 -9.02
C ASP A 20 4.38 4.05 -9.35
N ALA A 21 3.24 4.74 -9.48
CA ALA A 21 3.22 6.16 -9.80
C ALA A 21 3.88 7.01 -8.69
N LEU A 22 3.63 6.68 -7.42
CA LEU A 22 4.24 7.37 -6.28
C LEU A 22 5.76 7.17 -6.23
N VAL A 23 6.24 5.94 -6.44
CA VAL A 23 7.67 5.65 -6.49
C VAL A 23 8.34 6.40 -7.65
N LEU A 24 7.70 6.44 -8.82
CA LEU A 24 8.19 7.21 -9.97
C LEU A 24 8.26 8.72 -9.69
N ASP A 25 7.36 9.26 -8.86
CA ASP A 25 7.38 10.65 -8.39
C ASP A 25 8.28 10.85 -7.14
N SER A 26 9.18 9.89 -6.88
CA SER A 26 10.18 9.93 -5.80
C SER A 26 9.60 10.01 -4.38
N TRP A 27 8.44 9.40 -4.15
CA TRP A 27 7.87 9.23 -2.81
C TRP A 27 8.46 8.01 -2.10
N GLN A 28 8.56 8.10 -0.78
CA GLN A 28 8.61 6.92 0.08
C GLN A 28 7.20 6.36 0.24
N VAL A 29 7.06 5.04 0.10
CA VAL A 29 5.74 4.39 0.10
C VAL A 29 5.69 3.29 1.16
N VAL A 30 4.67 3.34 2.00
CA VAL A 30 4.31 2.27 2.92
C VAL A 30 3.01 1.66 2.44
N VAL A 31 3.03 0.37 2.11
CA VAL A 31 1.82 -0.38 1.76
C VAL A 31 1.28 -1.09 2.99
N VAL A 32 -0.03 -0.97 3.23
CA VAL A 32 -0.76 -1.73 4.26
C VAL A 32 -1.79 -2.60 3.56
N ASP A 33 -1.63 -3.92 3.60
CA ASP A 33 -2.50 -4.84 2.86
C ASP A 33 -2.55 -6.18 3.57
N ASP A 34 -3.72 -6.79 3.74
CA ASP A 34 -3.86 -8.12 4.36
C ASP A 34 -3.80 -9.26 3.33
N LEU A 35 -3.64 -8.93 2.05
CA LEU A 35 -3.58 -9.85 0.92
C LEU A 35 -4.88 -10.65 0.73
N SER A 36 -6.02 -10.16 1.22
CA SER A 36 -7.31 -10.87 1.10
C SER A 36 -7.72 -11.06 -0.38
N THR A 37 -7.47 -10.04 -1.21
CA THR A 37 -7.69 -10.06 -2.67
C THR A 37 -6.48 -9.54 -3.45
N GLY A 38 -5.50 -8.94 -2.77
CA GLY A 38 -4.26 -8.46 -3.36
C GLY A 38 -3.24 -9.58 -3.57
N SER A 39 -2.18 -9.29 -4.33
CA SER A 39 -1.07 -10.21 -4.53
C SER A 39 0.26 -9.49 -4.30
N PRO A 40 1.17 -10.03 -3.47
CA PRO A 40 2.50 -9.45 -3.27
C PRO A 40 3.32 -9.43 -4.57
N LEU A 41 2.98 -10.27 -5.55
CA LEU A 41 3.62 -10.27 -6.88
C LEU A 41 3.48 -8.93 -7.58
N ASN A 42 2.40 -8.19 -7.35
CA ASN A 42 2.17 -6.85 -7.90
C ASN A 42 3.21 -5.83 -7.41
N LEU A 43 3.89 -6.12 -6.30
CA LEU A 43 4.85 -5.22 -5.63
C LEU A 43 6.30 -5.71 -5.74
N THR A 44 6.56 -6.83 -6.43
CA THR A 44 7.89 -7.50 -6.46
C THR A 44 9.06 -6.57 -6.77
N LYS A 45 8.86 -5.61 -7.69
CA LYS A 45 9.90 -4.64 -8.10
C LYS A 45 10.31 -3.66 -7.00
N HIS A 46 9.49 -3.47 -5.98
CA HIS A 46 9.74 -2.54 -4.88
C HIS A 46 10.25 -3.24 -3.62
N LEU A 47 10.11 -4.57 -3.52
CA LEU A 47 10.53 -5.31 -2.34
C LEU A 47 12.04 -5.19 -2.10
N GLY A 48 12.41 -4.91 -0.85
CA GLY A 48 13.81 -4.73 -0.43
C GLY A 48 14.39 -3.35 -0.76
N GLN A 49 13.63 -2.45 -1.38
CA GLN A 49 14.08 -1.09 -1.69
C GLN A 49 13.94 -0.18 -0.47
N THR A 50 14.89 0.75 -0.28
CA THR A 50 14.90 1.65 0.89
C THR A 50 13.76 2.66 0.91
N TYR A 51 13.12 2.91 -0.23
CA TYR A 51 11.97 3.80 -0.35
C TYR A 51 10.63 3.08 -0.14
N PHE A 52 10.62 1.76 0.05
CA PHE A 52 9.42 0.94 0.06
C PHE A 52 9.34 0.08 1.32
N GLU A 53 8.19 0.11 1.98
CA GLU A 53 7.87 -0.73 3.13
C GLU A 53 6.52 -1.42 2.90
N MET A 54 6.40 -2.68 3.31
CA MET A 54 5.14 -3.43 3.23
C MET A 54 4.78 -3.98 4.61
N MET A 55 3.61 -3.61 5.08
CA MET A 55 2.98 -4.12 6.30
C MET A 55 1.84 -5.06 5.91
N VAL A 56 2.06 -6.36 6.13
CA VAL A 56 1.02 -7.37 5.89
C VAL A 56 0.09 -7.44 7.10
N THR A 57 -1.01 -6.68 7.07
CA THR A 57 -1.96 -6.60 8.17
C THR A 57 -3.32 -6.12 7.69
N ASN A 58 -4.37 -6.45 8.45
CA ASN A 58 -5.71 -5.95 8.24
C ASN A 58 -5.79 -4.47 8.64
N VAL A 59 -6.28 -3.63 7.73
CA VAL A 59 -6.40 -2.19 7.95
C VAL A 59 -7.31 -1.82 9.13
N CYS A 60 -8.25 -2.71 9.50
CA CYS A 60 -9.16 -2.55 10.64
C CYS A 60 -8.53 -2.93 11.99
N SER A 61 -7.36 -3.56 11.99
CA SER A 61 -6.59 -3.83 13.20
C SER A 61 -5.79 -2.61 13.63
N ASP A 62 -5.18 -2.64 14.82
CA ASP A 62 -4.21 -1.62 15.22
C ASP A 62 -2.89 -1.79 14.46
N TRP A 63 -2.37 -0.69 13.92
CA TRP A 63 -1.05 -0.61 13.29
C TRP A 63 -0.52 0.82 13.37
N THR A 64 0.78 0.99 13.17
CA THR A 64 1.42 2.30 13.26
C THR A 64 2.53 2.41 12.23
N VAL A 65 2.56 3.53 11.52
CA VAL A 65 3.66 3.90 10.63
C VAL A 65 4.54 4.91 11.37
N ALA A 66 5.78 4.53 11.65
CA ALA A 66 6.70 5.36 12.42
C ALA A 66 7.22 6.55 11.60
N GLY A 67 7.20 7.76 12.14
CA GLY A 67 7.68 8.98 11.46
C GLY A 67 6.58 9.74 10.70
N PRO A 68 6.92 10.87 10.07
CA PRO A 68 5.94 11.72 9.40
C PRO A 68 5.33 11.04 8.17
N VAL A 69 4.05 11.34 7.92
CA VAL A 69 3.28 10.90 6.75
C VAL A 69 2.61 12.13 6.15
N ASP A 70 2.81 12.35 4.86
CA ASP A 70 2.28 13.51 4.14
C ASP A 70 0.97 13.19 3.42
N LEU A 71 0.74 11.90 3.10
CA LEU A 71 -0.40 11.46 2.30
C LEU A 71 -0.88 10.07 2.74
N ILE A 72 -2.19 9.90 2.85
CA ILE A 72 -2.85 8.61 3.09
C ILE A 72 -3.86 8.35 1.98
N LEU A 73 -3.74 7.21 1.32
CA LEU A 73 -4.57 6.78 0.19
C LEU A 73 -5.22 5.44 0.55
N ASN A 74 -6.55 5.44 0.74
CA ASN A 74 -7.28 4.25 1.19
C ASN A 74 -7.92 3.50 0.01
N PHE A 75 -7.30 2.39 -0.41
CA PHE A 75 -7.78 1.53 -1.50
C PHE A 75 -8.09 0.09 -1.02
N ALA A 76 -7.98 -0.18 0.28
CA ALA A 76 -8.40 -1.44 0.87
C ALA A 76 -9.93 -1.55 0.85
N CYS A 77 -10.47 -2.40 -0.01
CA CYS A 77 -11.92 -2.66 -0.11
C CYS A 77 -12.19 -4.03 -0.72
N ALA A 78 -13.15 -4.77 -0.16
CA ALA A 78 -13.75 -5.93 -0.83
C ALA A 78 -14.61 -5.41 -1.99
N ALA A 79 -14.02 -5.32 -3.18
CA ALA A 79 -14.56 -4.56 -4.31
C ALA A 79 -15.96 -4.99 -4.80
N SER A 80 -16.44 -6.18 -4.43
CA SER A 80 -17.75 -6.70 -4.84
C SER A 80 -18.68 -6.96 -3.64
N PRO A 81 -19.98 -6.65 -3.77
CA PRO A 81 -20.99 -7.18 -2.86
C PRO A 81 -20.86 -8.71 -2.80
N ARG A 82 -21.04 -9.29 -1.61
CA ARG A 82 -21.14 -10.75 -1.52
C ARG A 82 -22.32 -11.18 -2.37
N SER A 83 -22.11 -12.20 -3.21
CA SER A 83 -23.23 -12.90 -3.84
C SER A 83 -24.06 -13.52 -2.72
N THR A 84 -25.12 -12.84 -2.31
CA THR A 84 -26.17 -13.40 -1.46
C THR A 84 -27.00 -14.38 -2.25
#